data_AF-A0A975MAX2-F1
#
_entry.id   AF-A0A975MAX2-F1
#
_cell.length_a   1.000
_cell.length_b   1.000
_cell.length_c   1.000
_cell.angle_alpha   90.00
_cell.angle_beta   90.00
_cell.angle_gamma   90.00
#
_symmetry.space_group_name_H-M   'P 1'
#
loop_
_entity.id
_entity.type
_entity.pdbx_description
1 polymer ?
#
loop_
_entity_poly.entity_id
_entity_poly.type
_entity_poly.pdbx_seq_one_letter_code
_entity_poly.pdbx_strand_id
1 'polypeptide(L)'
;MSDPFQSANHTARHSLPLLYPGQAQKEFFVNEALARLDALIAPAVVGVADTPPADPDEGDMWLVGTAASQSWADRPDHLATFTGGEWLFCAPVSGMRAWDRSAACHLLFRDGWHLASPPQLPDGGATIDSEARETIRDLIATLQAAGVLSQ
;
A
#
# COMPACT_ATOMS: atom_id res chain seq x y z
N MET A 1 25.44 -21.31 7.46
CA MET A 1 24.92 -20.13 8.18
C MET A 1 23.80 -20.68 9.04
N SER A 2 24.03 -20.80 10.34
CA SER A 2 23.07 -21.45 11.25
C SER A 2 21.82 -20.60 11.30
N ASP A 3 20.69 -21.21 10.95
CA ASP A 3 19.38 -20.57 11.09
C ASP A 3 19.21 -20.20 12.57
N PRO A 4 19.05 -18.91 12.92
CA PRO A 4 18.86 -18.54 14.32
C PRO A 4 17.58 -19.18 14.84
N PHE A 5 17.61 -19.59 16.11
CA PHE A 5 16.47 -20.17 16.82
C PHE A 5 15.20 -19.33 16.58
N GLN A 6 14.21 -19.90 15.89
CA GLN A 6 12.91 -19.25 15.66
C GLN A 6 12.20 -19.06 17.00
N SER A 7 12.27 -17.85 17.55
CA SER A 7 11.34 -17.39 18.60
C SER A 7 9.93 -17.24 18.03
N ALA A 8 8.89 -17.58 18.78
CA ALA A 8 7.51 -17.54 18.28
C ALA A 8 6.92 -16.13 18.02
N ASN A 9 7.63 -15.05 18.35
CA ASN A 9 7.15 -13.66 18.20
C ASN A 9 7.92 -12.92 17.11
N HIS A 10 7.36 -12.89 15.90
CA HIS A 10 7.87 -12.13 14.77
C HIS A 10 6.75 -11.32 14.10
N THR A 11 7.11 -10.28 13.35
CA THR A 11 6.16 -9.59 12.48
C THR A 11 5.71 -10.47 11.31
N ALA A 12 4.51 -10.20 10.79
CA ALA A 12 3.81 -11.09 9.87
C ALA A 12 4.48 -11.21 8.48
N ARG A 13 5.00 -10.10 7.92
CA ARG A 13 5.37 -10.04 6.50
C ARG A 13 6.83 -10.38 6.25
N HIS A 14 7.72 -9.87 7.09
CA HIS A 14 9.17 -10.00 6.95
C HIS A 14 9.84 -10.74 8.11
N SER A 15 9.06 -11.30 9.04
CA SER A 15 9.57 -12.08 10.18
C SER A 15 10.59 -11.32 11.03
N LEU A 16 10.36 -10.03 11.29
CA LEU A 16 11.22 -9.22 12.14
C LEU A 16 11.04 -9.63 13.62
N PRO A 17 12.12 -9.86 14.37
CA PRO A 17 12.03 -10.36 15.75
C PRO A 17 11.49 -9.31 16.69
N LEU A 18 10.44 -9.67 17.43
CA LEU A 18 9.83 -8.81 18.44
C LEU A 18 10.47 -9.04 19.81
N LEU A 19 10.53 -8.00 20.62
CA LEU A 19 10.95 -8.09 22.01
C LEU A 19 9.90 -8.80 22.87
N TYR A 20 10.37 -9.59 23.82
CA TYR A 20 9.52 -10.19 24.85
C TYR A 20 9.06 -9.16 25.90
N PRO A 21 7.97 -9.42 26.62
CA PRO A 21 7.57 -8.62 27.77
C PRO A 21 8.65 -8.56 28.85
N GLY A 22 8.68 -7.47 29.62
CA GLY A 22 9.58 -7.29 30.75
C GLY A 22 10.92 -6.63 30.38
N GLN A 23 11.00 -5.94 29.23
CA GLN A 23 12.18 -5.21 28.78
C GLN A 23 12.15 -3.73 29.21
N ALA A 24 11.72 -3.50 30.44
CA ALA A 24 11.51 -2.16 31.00
C ALA A 24 10.55 -1.30 30.15
N GLN A 25 9.47 -1.91 29.63
CA GLN A 25 8.43 -1.27 28.81
C GLN A 25 8.91 -0.72 27.46
N LYS A 26 10.16 -0.96 27.07
CA LYS A 26 10.67 -0.59 25.73
C LYS A 26 10.02 -1.44 24.65
N GLU A 27 9.63 -2.67 24.99
CA GLU A 27 8.99 -3.62 24.09
C GLU A 27 7.79 -3.02 23.36
N PHE A 28 6.99 -2.17 24.00
CA PHE A 28 5.84 -1.53 23.35
C PHE A 28 6.27 -0.65 22.18
N PHE A 29 7.18 0.28 22.42
CA PHE A 29 7.64 1.24 21.41
C PHE A 29 8.45 0.58 20.30
N VAL A 30 9.35 -0.35 20.68
CA VAL A 30 10.21 -1.04 19.71
C VAL A 30 9.39 -1.99 18.85
N ASN A 31 8.46 -2.76 19.43
CA ASN A 31 7.63 -3.68 18.67
C ASN A 31 6.65 -2.93 17.76
N GLU A 32 6.08 -1.80 18.20
CA GLU A 32 5.27 -0.95 17.34
C GLU A 32 6.08 -0.41 16.16
N ALA A 33 7.30 0.07 16.39
CA ALA A 33 8.19 0.53 15.33
C ALA A 33 8.54 -0.60 14.34
N LEU A 34 8.80 -1.81 14.83
CA LEU A 34 9.06 -2.99 14.00
C LEU A 34 7.83 -3.40 13.19
N ALA A 35 6.63 -3.39 13.77
CA ALA A 35 5.39 -3.68 13.07
C ALA A 35 5.10 -2.65 11.95
N ARG A 36 5.35 -1.36 12.22
CA ARG A 36 5.27 -0.29 11.21
C ARG A 36 6.30 -0.47 10.09
N LEU A 37 7.53 -0.83 10.45
CA LEU A 37 8.59 -1.09 9.48
C LEU A 37 8.26 -2.30 8.60
N ASP A 38 7.75 -3.38 9.20
CA ASP A 38 7.30 -4.58 8.50
C ASP A 38 6.20 -4.28 7.48
N ALA A 39 5.24 -3.42 7.87
CA ALA A 39 4.21 -2.96 6.95
C ALA A 39 4.79 -2.11 5.80
N LEU A 40 5.71 -1.19 6.10
CA LEU A 40 6.10 -0.12 5.18
C LEU A 40 7.36 -0.37 4.33
N ILE A 41 8.17 -1.39 4.60
CA ILE A 41 9.37 -1.70 3.78
C ILE A 41 8.98 -2.05 2.34
N ALA A 42 7.94 -2.85 2.17
CA ALA A 42 7.41 -3.25 0.88
C ALA A 42 5.87 -3.25 0.94
N PRO A 43 5.23 -2.06 0.93
CA PRO A 43 3.79 -1.95 1.10
C PRO A 43 3.09 -2.64 -0.07
N ALA A 44 2.22 -3.60 0.24
CA ALA A 44 1.44 -4.31 -0.75
C ALA A 44 0.03 -4.54 -0.22
N VAL A 45 -0.94 -3.82 -0.78
CA VAL A 45 -2.35 -3.88 -0.38
C VAL A 45 -3.04 -5.07 -1.06
N VAL A 46 -3.99 -5.71 -0.37
CA VAL A 46 -4.93 -6.67 -0.97
C VAL A 46 -5.77 -5.94 -2.03
N GLY A 47 -6.22 -4.73 -1.69
CA GLY A 47 -7.01 -3.84 -2.52
C GLY A 47 -7.46 -2.62 -1.72
N VAL A 48 -8.51 -1.96 -2.21
CA VAL A 48 -9.13 -0.78 -1.58
C VAL A 48 -10.47 -1.16 -0.97
N ALA A 49 -10.74 -0.71 0.26
CA ALA A 49 -12.04 -0.93 0.91
C ALA A 49 -12.40 0.22 1.87
N ASP A 50 -13.70 0.51 2.01
CA ASP A 50 -14.21 1.54 2.94
C ASP A 50 -14.43 1.00 4.36
N THR A 51 -14.46 -0.32 4.54
CA THR A 51 -14.66 -0.99 5.83
C THR A 51 -13.67 -2.14 6.01
N PRO A 52 -13.27 -2.44 7.26
CA PRO A 52 -12.43 -3.60 7.54
C PRO A 52 -13.06 -4.89 7.02
N PRO A 53 -12.29 -5.78 6.38
CA PRO A 53 -12.72 -7.16 6.13
C PRO A 53 -13.12 -7.86 7.43
N ALA A 54 -14.09 -8.77 7.36
CA ALA A 54 -14.57 -9.51 8.53
C ALA A 54 -13.50 -10.43 9.12
N ASP A 55 -12.74 -11.10 8.26
CA ASP A 55 -11.71 -12.08 8.62
C ASP A 55 -10.39 -11.76 7.91
N PRO A 56 -9.64 -10.73 8.36
CA PRO A 56 -8.34 -10.39 7.77
C PRO A 56 -7.26 -11.38 8.23
N ASP A 57 -6.35 -11.74 7.31
CA ASP A 57 -5.17 -12.53 7.67
C ASP A 57 -4.09 -11.64 8.32
N GLU A 58 -3.28 -12.22 9.19
CA GLU A 58 -2.16 -11.53 9.83
C GLU A 58 -1.14 -11.06 8.75
N GLY A 59 -0.86 -9.75 8.73
CA GLY A 59 0.00 -9.11 7.73
C GLY A 59 -0.73 -8.58 6.48
N ASP A 60 -2.05 -8.80 6.37
CA ASP A 60 -2.83 -8.20 5.30
C ASP A 60 -2.86 -6.68 5.44
N MET A 61 -2.60 -6.01 4.33
CA MET A 61 -2.66 -4.57 4.22
C MET A 61 -3.78 -4.18 3.27
N TRP A 62 -4.52 -3.13 3.61
CA TRP A 62 -5.58 -2.55 2.80
C TRP A 62 -5.33 -1.05 2.65
N LEU A 63 -5.68 -0.50 1.49
CA LEU A 63 -5.86 0.93 1.35
C LEU A 63 -7.27 1.29 1.80
N VAL A 64 -7.37 2.15 2.81
CA VAL A 64 -8.66 2.64 3.30
C VAL A 64 -9.25 3.61 2.29
N GLY A 65 -10.45 3.31 1.81
CA GLY A 65 -11.19 4.13 0.86
C GLY A 65 -11.66 5.46 1.45
N THR A 66 -12.12 6.35 0.59
CA THR A 66 -12.52 7.72 0.98
C THR A 66 -13.80 7.77 1.81
N ALA A 67 -14.65 6.73 1.74
CA ALA A 67 -15.88 6.63 2.51
C ALA A 67 -15.71 5.73 3.75
N ALA A 68 -14.53 5.83 4.38
CA ALA A 68 -14.14 4.99 5.50
C ALA A 68 -15.20 4.95 6.62
N SER A 69 -15.45 3.77 7.18
CA SER A 69 -16.38 3.61 8.29
C SER A 69 -15.98 2.49 9.25
N GLN A 70 -16.78 2.26 10.30
CA GLN A 70 -16.46 1.35 11.41
C GLN A 70 -15.12 1.73 12.08
N SER A 71 -14.25 0.76 12.39
CA SER A 71 -12.93 1.04 12.97
C SER A 71 -12.00 1.83 12.04
N TRP A 72 -12.38 2.05 10.78
CA TRP A 72 -11.62 2.82 9.79
C TRP A 72 -12.14 4.25 9.62
N ALA A 73 -13.23 4.66 10.29
CA ALA A 73 -13.97 5.90 10.00
C ALA A 73 -13.11 7.19 9.93
N ASP A 74 -12.11 7.32 10.80
CA ASP A 74 -11.24 8.51 10.87
C ASP A 74 -9.91 8.32 10.12
N ARG A 75 -9.83 7.31 9.24
CA ARG A 75 -8.60 6.88 8.58
C ARG A 75 -8.68 6.80 7.05
N PRO A 76 -9.41 7.68 6.34
CA PRO A 76 -9.39 7.66 4.86
C PRO A 76 -7.96 7.82 4.35
N ASP A 77 -7.67 7.19 3.21
CA ASP A 77 -6.37 7.17 2.53
C ASP A 77 -5.20 6.55 3.33
N HIS A 78 -5.43 6.03 4.54
CA HIS A 78 -4.39 5.35 5.29
C HIS A 78 -4.14 3.94 4.73
N LEU A 79 -2.91 3.45 4.90
CA LEU A 79 -2.62 2.03 4.80
C LEU A 79 -2.98 1.38 6.13
N ALA A 80 -3.91 0.45 6.12
CA ALA A 80 -4.33 -0.33 7.28
C ALA A 80 -3.75 -1.75 7.19
N THR A 81 -2.84 -2.10 8.11
CA THR A 81 -2.26 -3.45 8.18
C THR A 81 -2.81 -4.19 9.39
N PHE A 82 -3.37 -5.38 9.20
CA PHE A 82 -3.81 -6.22 10.30
C PHE A 82 -2.60 -6.90 10.92
N THR A 83 -2.28 -6.58 12.17
CA THR A 83 -1.18 -7.23 12.88
C THR A 83 -1.41 -7.29 14.39
N GLY A 84 -1.00 -8.39 15.02
CA GLY A 84 -1.20 -8.60 16.46
C GLY A 84 -2.67 -8.65 16.86
N GLY A 85 -3.56 -9.01 15.91
CA GLY A 85 -5.01 -9.00 16.11
C GLY A 85 -5.67 -7.61 16.05
N GLU A 86 -4.93 -6.56 15.69
CA GLU A 86 -5.43 -5.19 15.59
C GLU A 86 -5.05 -4.52 14.26
N TRP A 87 -5.68 -3.37 13.95
CA TRP A 87 -5.34 -2.59 12.76
C TRP A 87 -4.26 -1.55 13.09
N LEU A 88 -3.10 -1.71 12.44
CA LEU A 88 -2.05 -0.70 12.41
C LEU A 88 -2.27 0.23 11.22
N PHE A 89 -2.56 1.50 11.50
CA PHE A 89 -2.75 2.53 10.48
C PHE A 89 -1.50 3.36 10.25
N CYS A 90 -1.15 3.54 8.98
CA CYS A 90 -0.05 4.39 8.55
C CYS A 90 -0.59 5.47 7.60
N ALA A 91 -0.48 6.73 8.02
CA ALA A 91 -0.79 7.87 7.17
C ALA A 91 0.22 7.92 6.01
N PRO A 92 -0.24 8.11 4.76
CA PRO A 92 0.66 8.18 3.63
C PRO A 92 1.48 9.48 3.64
N VAL A 93 2.67 9.43 3.03
CA VAL A 93 3.52 10.60 2.82
C VAL A 93 3.78 10.79 1.33
N SER A 94 3.97 12.04 0.89
CA SER A 94 4.22 12.35 -0.52
C SER A 94 5.41 11.54 -1.06
N GLY A 95 5.22 10.89 -2.20
CA GLY A 95 6.19 10.00 -2.83
C GLY A 95 6.12 8.54 -2.37
N MET A 96 5.27 8.21 -1.38
CA MET A 96 5.04 6.83 -0.96
C MET A 96 4.46 6.01 -2.11
N ARG A 97 4.94 4.77 -2.25
CA ARG A 97 4.42 3.79 -3.20
C ARG A 97 3.91 2.56 -2.48
N ALA A 98 2.82 1.99 -2.99
CA ALA A 98 2.29 0.71 -2.55
C ALA A 98 1.97 -0.15 -3.79
N TRP A 99 2.13 -1.46 -3.69
CA TRP A 99 1.67 -2.38 -4.72
C TRP A 99 0.21 -2.78 -4.45
N ASP A 100 -0.68 -2.58 -5.43
CA ASP A 100 -2.05 -3.10 -5.35
C ASP A 100 -2.10 -4.49 -5.98
N ARG A 101 -2.35 -5.51 -5.15
CA ARG A 101 -2.46 -6.90 -5.59
C ARG A 101 -3.68 -7.13 -6.48
N SER A 102 -4.79 -6.43 -6.23
CA SER A 102 -6.02 -6.55 -7.01
C SER A 102 -5.90 -5.93 -8.39
N ALA A 103 -5.22 -4.78 -8.49
CA ALA A 103 -5.02 -4.06 -9.74
C ALA A 103 -3.71 -4.44 -10.48
N ALA A 104 -2.83 -5.20 -9.84
CA ALA A 104 -1.52 -5.60 -10.35
C ALA A 104 -0.65 -4.40 -10.81
N CYS A 105 -0.66 -3.31 -10.04
CA CYS A 105 0.12 -2.12 -10.35
C CYS A 105 0.53 -1.34 -9.09
N HIS A 106 1.46 -0.40 -9.25
CA HIS A 106 1.83 0.52 -8.17
C HIS A 106 0.86 1.69 -8.04
N LEU A 107 0.52 1.99 -6.80
CA LEU A 107 -0.09 3.23 -6.35
C LEU A 107 1.02 4.22 -5.99
N LEU A 108 0.84 5.50 -6.32
CA LEU A 108 1.72 6.60 -5.91
C LEU A 108 0.93 7.63 -5.11
N PHE A 109 1.38 7.93 -3.89
CA PHE A 109 0.77 8.98 -3.08
C PHE A 109 1.38 10.36 -3.38
N ARG A 110 0.52 11.34 -3.68
CA ARG A 110 0.87 12.77 -3.84
C ARG A 110 -0.09 13.63 -3.02
N ASP A 111 -1.14 14.12 -3.66
CA ASP A 111 -2.34 14.78 -3.13
C ASP A 111 -3.51 13.80 -2.89
N GLY A 112 -3.22 12.52 -3.08
CA GLY A 112 -4.10 11.36 -2.96
C GLY A 112 -3.37 10.14 -3.51
N TRP A 113 -4.00 8.98 -3.43
CA TRP A 113 -3.47 7.77 -4.07
C TRP A 113 -3.82 7.76 -5.56
N HIS A 114 -2.79 7.76 -6.39
CA HIS A 114 -2.92 7.70 -7.84
C HIS A 114 -2.60 6.30 -8.34
N LEU A 115 -3.53 5.74 -9.12
CA LEU A 115 -3.35 4.49 -9.85
C LEU A 115 -3.10 4.81 -11.32
N ALA A 116 -2.06 4.22 -11.91
CA ALA A 116 -1.73 4.43 -13.31
C ALA A 116 -2.58 3.49 -14.20
N SER A 117 -3.72 3.99 -14.66
CA SER A 117 -4.59 3.26 -15.59
C SER A 117 -4.02 3.29 -17.01
N PRO A 118 -4.07 2.18 -17.77
CA PRO A 118 -3.64 2.20 -19.16
C PRO A 118 -4.50 3.17 -19.99
N PRO A 119 -3.91 3.94 -20.91
CA PRO A 119 -4.69 4.80 -21.81
C PRO A 119 -5.53 3.95 -22.76
N GLN A 120 -6.57 4.55 -23.34
CA GLN A 120 -7.36 3.89 -24.36
C GLN A 120 -6.49 3.59 -25.59
N LEU A 121 -6.47 2.33 -26.03
CA LEU A 121 -5.76 1.95 -27.23
C LEU A 121 -6.47 2.55 -28.46
N PRO A 122 -5.73 2.93 -29.52
CA PRO A 122 -6.34 3.35 -30.77
C PRO A 122 -7.07 2.14 -31.37
N ASP A 123 -8.36 2.29 -31.68
CA ASP A 123 -9.20 1.23 -32.27
C ASP A 123 -9.64 1.56 -33.71
N GLY A 124 -8.77 2.28 -34.43
CA GLY A 124 -9.04 2.81 -35.76
C GLY A 124 -9.90 4.08 -35.75
N GLY A 125 -9.86 4.79 -36.88
CA GLY A 125 -10.60 6.03 -37.08
C GLY A 125 -10.27 6.70 -38.40
N ALA A 126 -10.98 7.79 -38.70
CA ALA A 126 -10.87 8.47 -39.99
C ALA A 126 -9.57 9.29 -40.10
N THR A 127 -8.94 9.63 -38.97
CA THR A 127 -7.75 10.50 -38.91
C THR A 127 -6.64 9.88 -38.03
N ILE A 128 -6.07 8.78 -38.52
CA ILE A 128 -5.10 7.93 -37.80
C ILE A 128 -3.95 8.71 -37.14
N ASP A 129 -3.35 9.72 -37.81
CA ASP A 129 -2.24 10.50 -37.20
C ASP A 129 -2.67 11.27 -35.94
N SER A 130 -3.83 11.92 -36.00
CA SER A 130 -4.33 12.73 -34.89
C SER A 130 -4.68 11.86 -33.69
N GLU A 131 -5.36 10.74 -33.95
CA GLU A 131 -5.77 9.77 -32.93
C GLU A 131 -4.54 9.10 -32.28
N ALA A 132 -3.56 8.68 -33.08
CA ALA A 132 -2.31 8.11 -32.55
C ALA A 132 -1.55 9.12 -31.68
N ARG A 133 -1.50 10.39 -32.08
CA ARG A 133 -0.85 11.46 -31.31
C ARG A 133 -1.56 11.73 -29.98
N GLU A 134 -2.88 11.62 -29.94
CA GLU A 134 -3.67 11.73 -28.72
C GLU A 134 -3.37 10.58 -27.76
N THR A 135 -3.37 9.34 -28.23
CA THR A 135 -2.98 8.19 -27.40
C THR A 135 -1.57 8.32 -26.83
N ILE A 136 -0.59 8.79 -27.62
CA ILE A 136 0.78 9.03 -27.13
C ILE A 136 0.79 10.07 -26.01
N ARG A 137 -0.02 11.14 -26.13
CA ARG A 137 -0.14 12.17 -25.10
C ARG A 137 -0.71 11.58 -23.81
N ASP A 138 -1.75 10.75 -23.91
CA ASP A 138 -2.38 10.12 -22.76
C ASP A 138 -1.46 9.11 -22.07
N LEU A 139 -0.65 8.38 -22.86
CA LEU A 139 0.39 7.51 -22.33
C LEU A 139 1.44 8.30 -21.54
N ILE A 140 1.92 9.42 -22.07
CA ILE A 140 2.87 10.31 -21.36
C ILE A 140 2.24 10.81 -20.07
N ALA A 141 0.99 11.29 -20.10
CA ALA A 141 0.28 11.76 -18.92
C ALA A 141 0.13 10.66 -17.86
N THR A 142 -0.19 9.43 -18.28
CA THR A 142 -0.27 8.25 -17.40
C THR A 142 1.09 7.96 -16.74
N LEU A 143 2.18 7.98 -17.51
CA LEU A 143 3.52 7.75 -17.00
C LEU A 143 3.98 8.88 -16.04
N GLN A 144 3.57 10.12 -16.29
CA GLN A 144 3.80 11.24 -15.39
C GLN A 144 3.00 11.11 -14.09
N ALA A 145 1.73 10.71 -14.16
CA ALA A 145 0.89 10.43 -12.98
C ALA A 145 1.48 9.28 -12.14
N ALA A 146 2.01 8.24 -12.78
CA ALA A 146 2.74 7.14 -12.14
C ALA A 146 4.09 7.57 -11.53
N GLY A 147 4.57 8.78 -11.81
CA GLY A 147 5.89 9.26 -11.39
C GLY A 147 7.05 8.54 -12.06
N VAL A 148 6.86 8.05 -13.28
CA VAL A 148 7.90 7.49 -14.15
C VAL A 148 8.57 8.60 -14.95
N LEU A 149 7.78 9.55 -15.46
CA LEU A 149 8.26 10.75 -16.14
C LEU A 149 8.05 11.97 -15.25
N SER A 150 8.93 12.96 -15.37
CA SER A 150 8.74 14.27 -14.73
C SER A 150 7.54 14.99 -15.36
N GLN A 151 6.80 15.73 -14.54
CA GLN A 151 5.73 16.62 -14.98
C GLN A 151 6.29 17.91 -15.59
#